data_AF-A0A921B617-F1
#
_entry.id   AF-A0A921B617-F1
#
_cell.length_a   1.000
_cell.length_b   1.000
_cell.length_c   1.000
_cell.angle_alpha   90.00
_cell.angle_beta   90.00
_cell.angle_gamma   90.00
#
_symmetry.space_group_name_H-M   'P 1'
#
loop_
_entity.id
_entity.type
_entity.pdbx_description
1 polymer ?
#
loop_
_entity_poly.entity_id
_entity_poly.type
_entity_poly.pdbx_seq_one_letter_code
_entity_poly.pdbx_strand_id
1 'polypeptide(L)'
;MSAAEAGRVSVLNGSFPNELSTGPTYKVFSKIVQVESTDAPKLIDFTETARQLVTESEVSNGQITIFSTHTTFSVIINENEPLLLKDIEHFLERCAPKDAYYGHNDFELRTVSMRPNECPNGHAHCQHIIPWHV
;
A
#
# COMPACT_ATOMS: atom_id res chain seq x y z
N MET A 1 3.70 15.85 3.11
CA MET A 1 2.59 16.32 2.25
C MET A 1 1.65 15.15 2.05
N SER A 2 0.38 15.28 2.45
CA SER A 2 -0.61 14.22 2.27
C SER A 2 -0.81 13.98 0.77
N ALA A 3 -0.53 12.76 0.32
CA ALA A 3 -0.71 12.37 -1.08
C ALA A 3 -2.20 12.20 -1.39
N ALA A 4 -2.87 13.32 -1.64
CA ALA A 4 -4.17 13.32 -2.29
C ALA A 4 -3.96 13.08 -3.80
N GLU A 5 -4.65 12.05 -4.32
CA GLU A 5 -4.93 11.77 -5.72
C GLU A 5 -3.77 11.29 -6.63
N ALA A 6 -3.72 9.98 -6.89
CA ALA A 6 -3.68 9.40 -8.24
C ALA A 6 -3.60 7.87 -8.17
N GLY A 7 -4.58 7.17 -8.76
CA GLY A 7 -4.55 5.71 -8.93
C GLY A 7 -5.95 5.10 -8.96
N ARG A 8 -6.66 5.25 -10.09
CA ARG A 8 -8.01 4.69 -10.30
C ARG A 8 -7.87 3.43 -11.15
N VAL A 9 -8.14 2.25 -10.58
CA VAL A 9 -8.40 1.03 -11.34
C VAL A 9 -9.70 0.43 -10.82
N SER A 10 -10.71 0.44 -11.68
CA SER A 10 -12.05 -0.08 -11.43
C SER A 10 -12.36 -1.11 -12.49
N VAL A 11 -12.63 -2.37 -12.12
CA VAL A 11 -13.69 -3.20 -12.72
C VAL A 11 -14.09 -4.29 -11.73
N LEU A 12 -15.32 -4.24 -11.24
CA LEU A 12 -16.33 -5.31 -11.34
C LEU A 12 -17.65 -4.76 -10.77
N ASN A 13 -18.56 -4.40 -11.67
CA ASN A 13 -19.93 -3.92 -11.45
C ASN A 13 -20.18 -2.92 -10.29
N GLY A 14 -19.95 -1.64 -10.61
CA GLY A 14 -20.76 -0.53 -10.10
C GLY A 14 -20.73 -0.27 -8.59
N SER A 15 -19.76 0.51 -8.14
CA SER A 15 -19.91 1.45 -7.00
C SER A 15 -18.73 2.43 -7.00
N PHE A 16 -18.98 3.67 -6.61
CA PHE A 16 -17.90 4.61 -6.27
C PHE A 16 -17.26 4.16 -4.94
N PRO A 17 -16.00 4.55 -4.66
CA PRO A 17 -15.40 4.25 -3.36
C PRO A 17 -16.30 4.76 -2.22
N ASN A 18 -16.37 3.97 -1.15
CA ASN A 18 -17.20 4.17 0.05
C ASN A 18 -18.69 3.82 -0.11
N GLU A 19 -19.07 3.14 -1.19
CA GLU A 19 -20.44 2.71 -1.42
C GLU A 19 -20.60 1.19 -1.37
N LEU A 20 -21.81 0.79 -1.04
CA LEU A 20 -22.27 -0.58 -1.08
C LEU A 20 -23.18 -0.79 -2.29
N SER A 21 -22.83 -1.74 -3.14
CA SER A 21 -23.65 -2.18 -4.27
C SER A 21 -24.15 -3.59 -4.03
N THR A 22 -25.46 -3.79 -4.18
CA THR A 22 -26.12 -5.08 -3.98
C THR A 22 -26.80 -5.51 -5.27
N GLY A 23 -26.44 -6.68 -5.77
CA GLY A 23 -27.20 -7.40 -6.78
C GLY A 23 -28.09 -8.48 -6.14
N PRO A 24 -28.93 -9.17 -6.93
CA PRO A 24 -29.78 -10.26 -6.43
C PRO A 24 -29.00 -11.43 -5.79
N THR A 25 -27.69 -11.53 -6.08
CA THR A 25 -26.85 -12.66 -5.65
C THR A 25 -25.49 -12.26 -5.08
N TYR A 26 -25.15 -10.97 -5.07
CA TYR A 26 -23.82 -10.52 -4.65
C TYR A 26 -23.86 -9.14 -3.99
N LYS A 27 -22.82 -8.85 -3.22
CA LYS A 27 -22.62 -7.61 -2.50
C LYS A 27 -21.19 -7.14 -2.76
N VAL A 28 -21.03 -5.89 -3.20
CA VAL A 28 -19.72 -5.23 -3.40
C VAL A 28 -19.64 -4.07 -2.43
N PHE A 29 -18.60 -4.06 -1.61
CA PHE A 29 -18.25 -2.97 -0.72
C PHE A 29 -16.85 -2.50 -1.08
N SER A 30 -16.68 -1.19 -1.27
CA SER A 30 -15.38 -0.60 -1.54
C SER A 30 -15.16 0.60 -0.63
N LYS A 31 -13.94 0.80 -0.11
CA LYS A 31 -13.60 1.93 0.76
C LYS A 31 -12.14 2.32 0.55
N ILE A 32 -11.87 3.62 0.56
CA ILE A 32 -10.49 4.13 0.60
C ILE A 32 -10.15 4.40 2.06
N VAL A 33 -9.07 3.78 2.54
CA VAL A 33 -8.56 4.00 3.89
C VAL A 33 -7.25 4.76 3.81
N GLN A 34 -7.17 5.85 4.56
CA GLN A 34 -5.93 6.60 4.73
C GLN A 34 -5.12 5.99 5.87
N VAL A 35 -3.84 5.73 5.60
CA VAL A 35 -2.87 5.25 6.57
C VAL A 35 -1.72 6.24 6.60
N GLU A 36 -1.41 6.77 7.78
CA GLU A 36 -0.30 7.68 7.97
C GLU A 36 0.88 6.94 8.60
N SER A 37 2.08 7.22 8.11
CA SER A 37 3.34 6.73 8.67
C SER A 37 4.25 7.91 8.98
N THR A 38 5.06 7.76 10.02
CA THR A 38 6.02 8.79 10.47
C THR A 38 7.46 8.45 10.13
N ASP A 39 7.71 7.25 9.61
CA ASP A 39 9.03 6.72 9.25
C ASP A 39 8.91 5.71 8.11
N ALA A 40 10.03 5.29 7.53
CA ALA A 40 10.12 4.24 6.51
C ALA A 40 11.39 3.41 6.75
N PRO A 41 11.45 2.09 6.50
CA PRO A 41 10.27 1.23 6.44
C PRO A 41 9.55 1.26 7.80
N LYS A 42 8.23 1.39 7.76
CA LYS A 42 7.37 1.30 8.95
C LYS A 42 6.35 0.19 8.73
N LEU A 43 6.38 -0.82 9.59
CA LEU A 43 5.37 -1.87 9.60
C LEU A 43 4.18 -1.42 10.47
N ILE A 44 2.98 -1.47 9.90
CA ILE A 44 1.73 -1.06 10.55
C ILE A 44 0.80 -2.27 10.55
N ASP A 45 0.35 -2.68 11.74
CA ASP A 45 -0.67 -3.72 11.86
C ASP A 45 -2.01 -3.16 11.37
N PHE A 46 -2.52 -3.70 10.26
CA PHE A 46 -3.78 -3.30 9.64
C PHE A 46 -4.93 -4.28 9.95
N THR A 47 -4.71 -5.26 10.82
CA THR A 47 -5.63 -6.37 11.05
C THR A 47 -6.99 -5.89 11.58
N GLU A 48 -7.00 -5.03 12.60
CA GLU A 48 -8.26 -4.54 13.18
C GLU A 48 -9.04 -3.65 12.21
N THR A 49 -8.33 -2.81 11.44
CA THR A 49 -8.97 -2.03 10.37
C THR A 49 -9.59 -2.94 9.33
N ALA A 50 -8.90 -3.99 8.89
CA ALA A 50 -9.45 -4.98 7.95
C ALA A 50 -10.68 -5.70 8.53
N ARG A 51 -10.66 -6.11 9.80
CA ARG A 51 -11.83 -6.70 10.48
C ARG A 51 -13.02 -5.75 10.47
N GLN A 52 -12.79 -4.49 10.83
CA GLN A 52 -13.83 -3.46 10.82
C GLN A 52 -14.44 -3.29 9.43
N LEU A 53 -13.61 -3.23 8.38
CA LEU A 53 -14.09 -3.14 6.99
C LEU A 53 -14.96 -4.33 6.58
N VAL A 54 -14.59 -5.55 7.00
CA VAL A 54 -15.40 -6.75 6.75
C VAL A 54 -16.73 -6.67 7.50
N THR A 55 -16.73 -6.26 8.77
CA THR A 55 -17.96 -6.07 9.55
C THR A 55 -18.86 -5.00 8.92
N GLU A 56 -18.31 -3.85 8.54
CA GLU A 56 -19.03 -2.76 7.86
C GLU A 56 -19.61 -3.20 6.51
N SER A 57 -18.94 -4.12 5.80
CA SER A 57 -19.42 -4.63 4.51
C SER A 57 -20.67 -5.51 4.64
N GLU A 58 -20.94 -6.07 5.82
CA GLU A 58 -21.97 -7.10 6.08
C GLU A 58 -21.98 -8.26 5.05
N VAL A 59 -20.80 -8.60 4.49
CA VAL A 59 -20.59 -9.77 3.64
C VAL A 59 -20.24 -10.97 4.53
N SER A 60 -21.09 -11.99 4.56
CA SER A 60 -20.85 -13.19 5.38
C SER A 60 -19.92 -14.22 4.74
N ASN A 61 -19.93 -14.33 3.41
CA ASN A 61 -19.07 -15.24 2.65
C ASN A 61 -18.58 -14.52 1.38
N GLY A 62 -17.26 -14.37 1.23
CA GLY A 62 -16.70 -13.63 0.12
C GLY A 62 -15.18 -13.48 0.22
N GLN A 63 -14.65 -12.47 -0.48
CA GLN A 63 -13.23 -12.13 -0.50
C GLN A 63 -13.03 -10.65 -0.16
N ILE A 64 -11.92 -10.34 0.51
CA ILE A 64 -11.43 -8.97 0.69
C ILE A 64 -10.17 -8.79 -0.16
N THR A 65 -10.14 -7.70 -0.94
CA THR A 65 -8.95 -7.30 -1.69
C THR A 65 -8.45 -5.98 -1.12
N ILE A 66 -7.23 -5.99 -0.58
CA ILE A 66 -6.56 -4.80 -0.06
C ILE A 66 -5.32 -4.57 -0.92
N PHE A 67 -5.21 -3.39 -1.51
CA PHE A 67 -4.07 -3.02 -2.33
C PHE A 67 -3.71 -1.55 -2.09
N SER A 68 -2.44 -1.23 -2.32
CA SER A 68 -1.92 0.12 -2.26
C SER A 68 -2.30 0.91 -3.53
N THR A 69 -2.75 2.15 -3.39
CA THR A 69 -2.80 3.11 -4.50
C THR A 69 -1.49 3.88 -4.68
N HIS A 70 -0.47 3.55 -3.89
CA HIS A 70 0.88 4.13 -3.92
C HIS A 70 1.91 3.09 -4.38
N THR A 71 2.95 3.55 -5.07
CA THR A 71 4.02 2.71 -5.62
C THR A 71 5.21 2.52 -4.67
N THR A 72 5.07 2.97 -3.41
CA THR A 72 6.09 2.94 -2.35
C THR A 72 5.56 2.34 -1.04
N PHE A 73 4.42 1.65 -1.09
CA PHE A 73 3.77 1.02 0.06
C PHE A 73 3.22 -0.36 -0.35
N SER A 74 3.36 -1.36 0.52
CA SER A 74 2.93 -2.73 0.28
C SER A 74 2.06 -3.26 1.40
N VAL A 75 1.11 -4.13 1.03
CA VAL A 75 0.25 -4.87 1.96
C VAL A 75 0.75 -6.30 1.99
N ILE A 76 1.06 -6.81 3.18
CA ILE A 76 1.63 -8.16 3.37
C ILE A 76 0.86 -8.88 4.47
N ILE A 77 0.85 -10.22 4.42
CA ILE A 77 0.36 -11.07 5.51
C ILE A 77 1.58 -11.74 6.13
N ASN A 78 1.79 -11.53 7.43
CA ASN A 78 2.89 -12.13 8.16
C ASN A 78 2.55 -12.26 9.65
N GLU A 79 3.41 -12.90 10.44
CA GLU A 79 3.26 -12.99 11.88
C GLU A 79 3.58 -11.64 12.56
N ASN A 80 2.69 -11.22 13.46
CA ASN A 80 2.85 -9.99 14.24
C ASN A 80 3.71 -10.24 15.49
N GLU A 81 4.96 -10.66 15.28
CA GLU A 81 5.94 -10.87 16.35
C GLU A 81 6.99 -9.75 16.33
N PRO A 82 7.21 -9.03 17.46
CA PRO A 82 8.07 -7.84 17.49
C PRO A 82 9.52 -8.01 16.97
N LEU A 83 10.16 -9.15 17.15
CA LEU A 83 11.53 -9.38 16.64
C LEU A 83 11.51 -9.69 15.14
N LEU A 84 10.56 -10.49 14.67
CA LEU A 84 10.36 -10.76 13.26
C LEU A 84 10.06 -9.49 12.48
N LEU A 85 9.26 -8.57 13.03
CA LEU A 85 9.02 -7.26 12.43
C LEU A 85 10.32 -6.47 12.24
N LYS A 86 11.23 -6.49 13.23
CA LYS A 86 12.56 -5.89 13.09
C LYS A 86 13.42 -6.61 12.05
N ASP A 87 13.34 -7.93 11.98
CA ASP A 87 14.06 -8.72 10.98
C ASP A 87 13.60 -8.36 9.56
N ILE A 88 12.30 -8.11 9.37
CA ILE A 88 11.73 -7.65 8.10
C ILE A 88 12.25 -6.24 7.77
N GLU A 89 12.22 -5.30 8.72
CA GLU A 89 12.78 -3.95 8.51
C GLU A 89 14.25 -4.01 8.10
N HIS A 90 15.07 -4.78 8.80
CA HIS A 90 16.47 -4.98 8.45
C HIS A 90 16.65 -5.69 7.10
N PHE A 91 15.78 -6.63 6.75
CA PHE A 91 15.82 -7.33 5.46
C PHE A 91 15.55 -6.37 4.30
N LEU A 92 14.52 -5.54 4.41
CA LEU A 92 14.19 -4.52 3.40
C LEU A 92 15.35 -3.52 3.22
N GLU A 93 15.97 -3.08 4.33
CA GLU A 93 17.12 -2.19 4.30
C GLU A 93 18.37 -2.83 3.66
N ARG A 94 18.58 -4.15 3.83
CA ARG A 94 19.66 -4.87 3.13
C ARG A 94 19.40 -5.03 1.64
N CYS A 95 18.16 -5.29 1.24
CA CYS A 95 17.81 -5.54 -0.16
C CYS A 95 17.74 -4.26 -1.00
N ALA A 96 17.23 -3.18 -0.42
CA ALA A 96 17.15 -1.87 -1.06
C ALA A 96 17.43 -0.79 -0.01
N PRO A 97 18.71 -0.50 0.28
CA PRO A 97 19.12 0.45 1.30
C PRO A 97 18.75 1.88 0.93
N LYS A 98 18.30 2.70 1.89
CA LYS A 98 17.95 4.10 1.65
C LYS A 98 19.09 4.94 1.09
N ASP A 99 20.29 4.67 1.57
CA ASP A 99 21.51 5.43 1.26
C ASP A 99 22.22 4.94 -0.02
N ALA A 100 21.67 3.92 -0.69
CA ALA A 100 22.19 3.48 -1.97
C ALA A 100 21.90 4.50 -3.09
N TYR A 101 22.72 4.46 -4.15
CA TYR A 101 22.45 5.29 -5.32
C TYR A 101 21.28 4.71 -6.12
N TYR A 102 20.24 5.53 -6.30
CA TYR A 102 19.11 5.26 -7.19
C TYR A 102 19.07 6.35 -8.25
N GLY A 103 19.16 5.99 -9.53
CA GLY A 103 18.96 6.96 -10.62
C GLY A 103 17.58 7.64 -10.58
N HIS A 104 16.60 7.05 -9.88
CA HIS A 104 15.30 7.67 -9.61
C HIS A 104 15.40 8.93 -8.74
N ASN A 105 16.42 9.00 -7.86
CA ASN A 105 16.69 10.11 -6.95
C ASN A 105 17.59 11.18 -7.58
N ASP A 106 18.16 10.92 -8.76
CA ASP A 106 18.99 11.89 -9.48
C ASP A 106 18.08 12.80 -10.33
N PHE A 107 17.74 13.96 -9.76
CA PHE A 107 16.87 14.94 -10.41
C PHE A 107 17.59 15.80 -11.47
N GLU A 108 18.91 15.67 -11.63
CA GLU A 108 19.64 16.29 -12.73
C GLU A 108 19.58 15.41 -13.99
N LEU A 109 19.59 14.08 -13.81
CA LEU A 109 19.49 13.12 -14.90
C LEU A 109 18.05 12.72 -15.27
N ARG A 110 17.16 12.61 -14.27
CA ARG A 110 15.77 12.20 -14.49
C ARG A 110 15.00 13.30 -15.22
N THR A 111 14.29 12.94 -16.28
CA THR A 111 13.54 13.91 -17.12
C THR A 111 12.05 13.62 -17.25
N VAL A 112 11.60 12.45 -16.81
CA VAL A 112 10.21 11.99 -16.98
C VAL A 112 9.49 11.83 -15.64
N SER A 113 8.18 12.10 -15.66
CA SER A 113 7.28 11.94 -14.51
C SER A 113 7.77 12.63 -13.24
N MET A 114 8.38 13.81 -13.38
CA MET A 114 8.85 14.62 -12.25
C MET A 114 7.75 15.56 -11.77
N ARG A 115 7.66 15.75 -10.46
CA ARG A 115 6.77 16.74 -9.84
C ARG A 115 7.59 17.80 -9.09
N PRO A 116 7.10 19.05 -9.01
CA PRO A 116 7.69 20.03 -8.11
C PRO A 116 7.72 19.47 -6.68
N ASN A 117 8.89 19.55 -6.02
CA ASN A 117 9.13 19.08 -4.65
C ASN A 117 9.01 17.55 -4.44
N GLU A 118 9.33 16.75 -5.45
CA GLU A 118 9.46 15.30 -5.29
C GLU A 118 10.60 14.95 -4.33
N CYS A 119 10.36 13.98 -3.43
CA CYS A 119 11.37 13.51 -2.48
C CYS A 119 12.16 12.32 -3.08
N PRO A 120 13.45 12.17 -2.74
CA PRO A 120 14.23 11.01 -3.17
C PRO A 120 13.74 9.75 -2.44
N ASN A 121 13.00 8.89 -3.15
CA ASN A 121 12.33 7.71 -2.59
C ASN A 121 12.54 6.43 -3.43
N GLY A 122 13.58 6.38 -4.28
CA GLY A 122 13.88 5.24 -5.13
C GLY A 122 13.99 3.91 -4.39
N HIS A 123 14.56 3.91 -3.17
CA HIS A 123 14.60 2.73 -2.30
C HIS A 123 13.19 2.20 -1.99
N ALA A 124 12.22 3.08 -1.72
CA ALA A 124 10.87 2.68 -1.33
C ALA A 124 10.11 2.02 -2.49
N HIS A 125 10.36 2.46 -3.73
CA HIS A 125 9.85 1.77 -4.92
C HIS A 125 10.43 0.36 -5.06
N CYS A 126 11.73 0.19 -4.80
CA CYS A 126 12.36 -1.12 -4.83
C CYS A 126 11.86 -2.02 -3.70
N GLN A 127 11.80 -1.50 -2.46
CA GLN A 127 11.29 -2.22 -1.29
C GLN A 127 9.84 -2.66 -1.47
N HIS A 128 9.00 -1.84 -2.13
CA HIS A 128 7.60 -2.18 -2.43
C HIS A 128 7.44 -3.51 -3.18
N ILE A 129 8.37 -3.85 -4.08
CA ILE A 129 8.29 -5.03 -4.94
C ILE A 129 8.64 -6.33 -4.18
N ILE A 130 9.51 -6.24 -3.18
CA ILE A 130 10.13 -7.40 -2.52
C ILE A 130 9.11 -8.37 -1.91
N PRO A 131 8.11 -7.93 -1.14
CA PRO A 131 7.19 -8.86 -0.48
C PRO A 131 6.29 -9.66 -1.42
N TRP A 132 6.25 -9.34 -2.71
CA TRP A 132 5.40 -10.00 -3.71
C TRP A 132 6.10 -11.14 -4.47
N HIS A 133 7.40 -11.35 -4.25
CA HIS A 133 8.24 -12.23 -5.08
C HIS A 133 8.88 -13.40 -4.32
N VAL A 134 8.41 -13.69 -3.11
CA VAL A 134 8.83 -14.84 -2.29
C VAL A 134 7.67 -15.77 -1.98
#